data_AF-A0A820K2Z2-F1
#
_entry.id   AF-A0A820K2Z2-F1
#
_cell.length_a   1.000
_cell.length_b   1.000
_cell.length_c   1.000
_cell.angle_alpha   90.00
_cell.angle_beta   90.00
_cell.angle_gamma   90.00
#
_symmetry.space_group_name_H-M   'P 1'
#
loop_
_entity.id
_entity.type
_entity.pdbx_description
1 polymer ?
#
loop_
_entity_poly.entity_id
_entity_poly.type
_entity_poly.pdbx_seq_one_letter_code
_entity_poly.pdbx_strand_id
1 'polypeptide(L)'
;FLVFDCKLPDNENRTELHNSVKKLLKKTKALQISDIDQLDLSNKEKQLAEILTCQYYGDIQLESNPTSFNEAIKLLKQLPNLLGKNNENTKPKQVLIYPLYLLDDFIAAKKKFHQINNHILSKSVELMNSLYELIITLNDIKNNLSSMKIFYRTEQQLSIFCTRISEIEIDIRRQMMELLPKIRGTSLEERTC
;
A
#
# COMPACT_ATOMS: atom_id res chain seq x y z
N PHE A 1 0.18 9.31 -3.79
CA PHE A 1 1.30 8.59 -3.18
C PHE A 1 2.43 8.45 -4.17
N LEU A 2 3.66 8.58 -3.69
CA LEU A 2 4.89 8.24 -4.40
C LEU A 2 5.55 7.15 -3.58
N VAL A 3 5.67 5.95 -4.13
CA VAL A 3 6.26 4.77 -3.50
C VAL A 3 7.66 4.64 -4.06
N PHE A 4 8.66 4.69 -3.19
CA PHE A 4 10.07 4.56 -3.57
C PHE A 4 10.59 3.18 -3.18
N ASP A 5 11.16 2.48 -4.15
CA ASP A 5 11.74 1.14 -3.98
C ASP A 5 13.17 1.10 -4.53
N CYS A 6 13.96 0.14 -4.08
CA CYS A 6 15.28 -0.16 -4.65
C CYS A 6 15.62 -1.63 -4.46
N LYS A 7 16.41 -2.20 -5.37
CA LYS A 7 16.98 -3.54 -5.19
C LYS A 7 18.27 -3.42 -4.38
N LEU A 8 18.28 -3.99 -3.17
CA LEU A 8 19.50 -4.05 -2.34
C LEU A 8 20.45 -5.14 -2.86
N PRO A 9 21.78 -4.88 -2.87
CA PRO A 9 22.76 -5.97 -2.84
C PRO A 9 22.77 -6.65 -1.46
N ASP A 10 23.05 -7.95 -1.42
CA ASP A 10 22.90 -8.83 -0.22
C ASP A 10 23.68 -8.38 1.03
N ASN A 11 24.67 -7.49 0.88
CA ASN A 11 25.57 -7.05 1.95
C ASN A 11 25.21 -5.69 2.59
N GLU A 12 24.13 -5.02 2.16
CA GLU A 12 23.76 -3.72 2.72
C GLU A 12 22.82 -3.81 3.93
N ASN A 13 23.12 -3.01 4.97
CA ASN A 13 22.27 -2.92 6.15
C ASN A 13 20.94 -2.23 5.80
N ARG A 14 19.88 -3.03 5.69
CA ARG A 14 18.50 -2.58 5.38
C ARG A 14 18.05 -1.41 6.27
N THR A 15 18.46 -1.39 7.54
CA THR A 15 18.09 -0.34 8.50
C THR A 15 18.78 0.99 8.17
N GLU A 16 20.06 0.93 7.84
CA GLU A 16 20.84 2.12 7.46
C GLU A 16 20.35 2.69 6.13
N LEU A 17 20.05 1.84 5.16
CA LEU A 17 19.45 2.24 3.89
C LEU A 17 18.09 2.90 4.13
N HIS A 18 17.20 2.26 4.89
CA HIS A 18 15.88 2.83 5.22
C HIS A 18 16.01 4.22 5.85
N ASN A 19 16.93 4.38 6.81
CA ASN A 19 17.21 5.67 7.44
C ASN A 19 17.75 6.71 6.44
N SER A 20 18.60 6.28 5.51
CA SER A 20 19.16 7.14 4.46
C SER A 20 18.10 7.61 3.47
N VAL A 21 17.22 6.71 3.01
CA VAL A 21 16.06 7.04 2.16
C VAL A 21 15.13 8.01 2.89
N LYS A 22 14.82 7.74 4.17
CA LYS A 22 13.98 8.62 4.99
C LYS A 22 14.59 10.01 5.15
N LYS A 23 15.91 10.11 5.32
CA LYS A 23 16.64 11.39 5.41
C LYS A 23 16.57 12.15 4.08
N LEU A 24 16.81 11.46 2.97
CA LEU A 24 16.70 12.01 1.62
C LEU A 24 15.28 12.57 1.37
N LEU A 25 14.24 11.79 1.66
CA LEU A 25 12.84 12.21 1.50
C LEU A 25 12.43 13.36 2.45
N LYS A 26 13.06 13.48 3.62
CA LYS A 26 12.83 14.63 4.50
C LYS A 26 13.41 15.92 3.92
N LYS A 27 14.61 15.86 3.32
CA LYS A 27 15.20 17.00 2.62
C LYS A 27 14.31 17.45 1.46
N THR A 28 13.70 16.51 0.74
CA THR A 28 12.77 16.85 -0.34
C THR A 28 11.42 17.34 0.15
N LYS A 29 10.87 16.88 1.28
CA LYS A 29 9.62 17.45 1.82
C LYS A 29 9.74 18.94 2.20
N ALA A 30 10.95 19.48 2.34
CA ALA A 30 11.20 20.90 2.54
C ALA A 30 11.05 21.74 1.24
N LEU A 31 10.32 21.24 0.22
CA LEU A 31 10.03 21.90 -1.06
C LEU A 31 9.23 23.22 -0.90
N GLN A 32 9.93 24.26 -0.45
CA GLN A 32 9.87 25.61 -0.99
C GLN A 32 11.08 25.88 -1.91
N ILE A 33 11.87 24.85 -2.25
CA ILE A 33 13.13 24.99 -2.98
C ILE A 33 12.90 24.79 -4.48
N SER A 34 13.30 25.80 -5.26
CA SER A 34 13.06 25.97 -6.70
C SER A 34 13.64 24.84 -7.57
N ASP A 35 14.75 24.20 -7.21
CA ASP A 35 15.38 23.14 -8.04
C ASP A 35 15.97 21.97 -7.26
N ILE A 36 16.03 20.79 -7.90
CA ILE A 36 16.71 19.60 -7.33
C ILE A 36 18.20 19.90 -7.12
N ASP A 37 18.78 20.71 -8.01
CA ASP A 37 20.17 21.16 -7.93
C ASP A 37 20.44 22.10 -6.74
N GLN A 38 19.38 22.64 -6.12
CA GLN A 38 19.47 23.45 -4.91
C GLN A 38 19.33 22.61 -3.63
N LEU A 39 18.97 21.32 -3.74
CA LEU A 39 19.06 20.40 -2.61
C LEU A 39 20.53 20.09 -2.38
N ASP A 40 21.06 20.51 -1.23
CA ASP A 40 22.40 20.12 -0.79
C ASP A 40 22.41 18.61 -0.44
N LEU A 41 22.61 17.80 -1.47
CA LEU A 41 22.73 16.35 -1.40
C LEU A 41 24.21 15.98 -1.41
N SER A 42 24.62 15.24 -0.38
CA SER A 42 25.93 14.59 -0.36
C SER A 42 26.06 13.57 -1.50
N ASN A 43 27.29 13.24 -1.90
CA ASN A 43 27.53 12.25 -2.96
C ASN A 43 26.82 10.90 -2.70
N LYS A 44 26.75 10.46 -1.44
CA LYS A 44 26.02 9.24 -1.05
C LYS A 44 24.51 9.37 -1.25
N GLU A 45 23.93 10.54 -0.95
CA GLU A 45 22.51 10.81 -1.17
C GLU A 45 22.17 10.89 -2.66
N LYS A 46 23.08 11.39 -3.50
CA LYS A 46 22.92 11.40 -4.97
C LYS A 46 22.92 9.98 -5.54
N GLN A 47 23.89 9.16 -5.15
CA GLN A 47 23.93 7.74 -5.55
C GLN A 47 22.67 6.99 -5.10
N LEU A 48 22.20 7.26 -3.88
CA LEU A 48 20.96 6.68 -3.38
C LEU A 48 19.74 7.12 -4.23
N ALA A 49 19.66 8.39 -4.62
CA ALA A 49 18.58 8.88 -5.48
C ALA A 49 18.56 8.23 -6.87
N GLU A 50 19.72 7.88 -7.41
CA GLU A 50 19.86 7.23 -8.72
C GLU A 50 19.36 5.79 -8.73
N ILE A 51 19.52 5.05 -7.63
CA ILE A 51 19.09 3.65 -7.53
C ILE A 51 17.62 3.48 -7.12
N LEU A 52 16.96 4.56 -6.67
CA LEU A 52 15.56 4.55 -6.27
C LEU A 52 14.65 4.58 -7.50
N THR A 53 13.80 3.58 -7.62
CA THR A 53 12.64 3.61 -8.50
C THR A 53 11.45 4.26 -7.81
N CYS A 54 10.53 4.80 -8.59
CA CYS A 54 9.30 5.42 -8.10
C CYS A 54 8.08 4.80 -8.77
N GLN A 55 7.01 4.62 -8.00
CA GLN A 55 5.67 4.33 -8.50
C GLN A 55 4.68 5.37 -7.98
N TYR A 56 3.88 5.94 -8.88
CA TYR A 56 2.85 6.91 -8.56
C TYR A 56 1.47 6.26 -8.43
N TYR A 57 0.79 6.60 -7.33
CA TYR A 57 -0.61 6.21 -7.08
C TYR A 57 -1.36 7.45 -6.58
N GLY A 58 -2.11 8.14 -7.43
CA GLY A 58 -2.81 9.35 -7.01
C GLY A 58 -4.03 9.67 -7.86
N ASP A 59 -4.76 10.68 -7.39
CA ASP A 59 -6.07 11.08 -7.92
C ASP A 59 -6.01 12.05 -9.10
N ILE A 60 -4.79 12.47 -9.48
CA ILE A 60 -4.53 13.41 -10.56
C ILE A 60 -4.06 12.61 -11.78
N GLN A 61 -4.72 12.80 -12.92
CA GLN A 61 -4.29 12.19 -14.16
C GLN A 61 -3.05 12.90 -14.69
N LEU A 62 -2.00 12.13 -14.94
CA LEU A 62 -0.72 12.59 -15.46
C LEU A 62 -0.55 12.13 -16.91
N GLU A 63 0.18 12.90 -17.72
CA GLU A 63 0.59 12.47 -19.06
C GLU A 63 1.57 11.29 -18.98
N SER A 64 2.49 11.34 -18.02
CA SER A 64 3.43 10.27 -17.73
C SER A 64 3.62 10.10 -16.22
N ASN A 65 3.70 8.85 -15.78
CA ASN A 65 3.94 8.53 -14.37
C ASN A 65 5.44 8.60 -14.07
N PRO A 66 5.84 9.17 -12.92
CA PRO A 66 7.23 9.20 -12.51
C PRO A 66 7.72 7.79 -12.19
N THR A 67 8.91 7.46 -12.72
CA THR A 67 9.58 6.17 -12.54
C THR A 67 10.89 6.28 -11.76
N SER A 68 11.38 7.51 -11.58
CA SER A 68 12.63 7.82 -10.87
C SER A 68 12.43 8.83 -9.74
N PHE A 69 13.43 8.95 -8.86
CA PHE A 69 13.45 9.95 -7.80
C PHE A 69 13.30 11.39 -8.35
N ASN A 70 14.06 11.73 -9.39
CA ASN A 70 14.05 13.09 -9.94
C ASN A 70 12.71 13.45 -10.58
N GLU A 71 12.08 12.51 -11.30
CA GLU A 71 10.73 12.70 -11.84
C GLU A 71 9.70 12.88 -10.73
N ALA A 72 9.81 12.10 -9.65
CA ALA A 72 8.91 12.20 -8.50
C ALA A 72 8.99 13.58 -7.84
N ILE A 73 10.19 14.15 -7.68
CA ILE A 73 10.37 15.50 -7.12
C ILE A 73 9.83 16.59 -8.07
N LYS A 74 10.05 16.44 -9.38
CA LYS A 74 9.46 17.36 -10.38
C LYS A 74 7.93 17.32 -10.33
N LEU A 75 7.34 16.12 -10.25
CA LEU A 75 5.91 15.96 -10.12
C LEU A 75 5.37 16.63 -8.86
N LEU A 76 6.02 16.45 -7.70
CA LEU A 76 5.59 17.10 -6.45
C LEU A 76 5.51 18.63 -6.57
N LYS A 77 6.43 19.24 -7.34
CA LYS A 77 6.42 20.69 -7.60
C LYS A 77 5.30 21.12 -8.54
N GLN A 78 5.03 20.31 -9.55
CA GLN A 78 3.98 20.60 -10.54
C GLN A 78 2.58 20.30 -9.98
N LEU A 79 2.49 19.44 -8.96
CA LEU A 79 1.23 18.95 -8.41
C LEU A 79 0.21 20.05 -8.06
N PRO A 80 0.58 21.17 -7.40
CA PRO A 80 -0.35 22.26 -7.13
C PRO A 80 -0.92 22.89 -8.40
N ASN A 81 -0.10 23.02 -9.46
CA ASN A 81 -0.54 23.59 -10.74
C ASN A 81 -1.45 22.61 -11.51
N LEU A 82 -1.29 21.31 -11.29
CA LEU A 82 -2.11 20.26 -11.92
C LEU A 82 -3.51 20.14 -11.30
N LEU A 83 -3.80 20.83 -10.19
CA LEU A 83 -5.14 20.84 -9.58
C LEU A 83 -6.18 21.58 -10.43
N GLY A 84 -5.73 22.43 -11.37
CA GLY A 84 -6.60 23.30 -12.17
C GLY A 84 -6.90 24.63 -11.47
N LYS A 85 -7.47 25.59 -12.22
CA LYS A 85 -7.65 26.97 -11.72
C LYS A 85 -8.57 27.04 -10.50
N ASN A 86 -9.56 26.14 -10.44
CA ASN A 86 -10.52 26.07 -9.33
C ASN A 86 -10.55 24.66 -8.71
N ASN A 87 -9.40 23.97 -8.65
CA ASN A 87 -9.33 22.59 -8.17
C ASN A 87 -10.21 21.60 -8.97
N GLU A 88 -10.48 21.88 -10.25
CA GLU A 88 -11.35 21.03 -11.09
C GLU A 88 -10.87 19.58 -11.23
N ASN A 89 -9.58 19.33 -11.05
CA ASN A 89 -8.99 18.00 -11.13
C ASN A 89 -8.98 17.26 -9.77
N THR A 90 -9.59 17.84 -8.73
CA THR A 90 -9.65 17.20 -7.42
C THR A 90 -10.73 16.13 -7.32
N LYS A 91 -10.50 15.16 -6.43
CA LYS A 91 -11.47 14.11 -6.08
C LYS A 91 -11.91 14.28 -4.63
N PRO A 92 -13.14 13.85 -4.26
CA PRO A 92 -13.59 13.89 -2.88
C PRO A 92 -12.69 13.05 -1.96
N LYS A 93 -12.03 13.69 -0.99
CA LYS A 93 -11.20 13.02 0.02
C LYS A 93 -12.02 12.49 1.20
N GLN A 94 -13.13 13.15 1.52
CA GLN A 94 -13.98 12.84 2.67
C GLN A 94 -15.45 12.92 2.25
N VAL A 95 -16.22 11.93 2.66
CA VAL A 95 -17.68 11.90 2.50
C VAL A 95 -18.30 11.82 3.89
N LEU A 96 -19.23 12.74 4.18
CA LEU A 96 -20.04 12.71 5.39
C LEU A 96 -21.36 12.01 5.06
N ILE A 97 -21.65 10.92 5.76
CA ILE A 97 -22.89 10.16 5.59
C ILE A 97 -23.77 10.42 6.81
N TYR A 98 -24.98 10.94 6.58
CA TYR A 98 -25.95 11.13 7.64
C TYR A 98 -26.79 9.86 7.83
N PRO A 99 -26.83 9.27 9.03
CA PRO A 99 -27.61 8.06 9.25
C PRO A 99 -29.11 8.28 9.04
N LEU A 100 -29.72 7.47 8.17
CA LEU A 100 -31.15 7.59 7.83
C LEU A 100 -32.08 7.40 9.04
N TYR A 101 -31.66 6.64 10.05
CA TYR A 101 -32.45 6.42 11.27
C TYR A 101 -32.65 7.71 12.09
N LEU A 102 -31.83 8.74 11.88
CA LEU A 102 -32.01 10.05 12.51
C LEU A 102 -33.02 10.94 11.78
N LEU A 103 -33.46 10.55 10.58
CA LEU A 103 -34.44 11.30 9.77
C LEU A 103 -35.86 10.76 9.92
N ASP A 104 -36.01 9.46 10.24
CA ASP A 104 -37.30 8.78 10.30
C ASP A 104 -37.27 7.65 11.34
N ASP A 105 -38.06 7.83 12.41
CA ASP A 105 -38.21 6.87 13.51
C ASP A 105 -38.72 5.49 13.03
N PHE A 106 -39.50 5.44 11.93
CA PHE A 106 -39.95 4.19 11.33
C PHE A 106 -38.81 3.41 10.68
N ILE A 107 -37.87 4.11 10.03
CA ILE A 107 -36.67 3.51 9.45
C ILE A 107 -35.71 3.06 10.57
N ALA A 108 -35.59 3.85 11.63
CA ALA A 108 -34.83 3.50 12.83
C ALA A 108 -35.33 2.19 13.48
N ALA A 109 -36.64 2.02 13.56
CA ALA A 109 -37.27 0.83 14.13
C ALA A 109 -37.10 -0.42 13.26
N LYS A 110 -36.96 -0.27 11.93
CA LYS A 110 -36.91 -1.39 10.98
C LYS A 110 -35.50 -1.86 10.58
N LYS A 111 -34.48 -1.00 10.63
CA LYS A 111 -33.11 -1.37 10.23
C LYS A 111 -32.17 -1.40 11.44
N LYS A 112 -32.04 -2.59 12.03
CA LYS A 112 -30.96 -2.87 12.98
C LYS A 112 -29.71 -3.21 12.16
N PHE A 113 -28.59 -2.58 12.49
CA PHE A 113 -27.28 -2.94 11.95
C PHE A 113 -26.38 -3.31 13.10
N HIS A 114 -25.60 -4.39 12.95
CA HIS A 114 -24.59 -4.76 13.94
C HIS A 114 -23.23 -4.19 13.56
N GLN A 115 -22.55 -3.63 14.56
CA GLN A 115 -21.11 -3.43 14.47
C GLN A 115 -20.43 -4.79 14.52
N ILE A 116 -19.36 -4.94 13.74
CA ILE A 116 -18.51 -6.13 13.82
C ILE A 116 -17.72 -6.05 15.12
N ASN A 117 -17.61 -7.16 15.85
CA ASN A 117 -16.86 -7.22 17.07
C ASN A 117 -15.39 -6.81 16.82
N ASN A 118 -14.90 -5.83 17.58
CA ASN A 118 -13.54 -5.31 17.46
C ASN A 118 -12.47 -6.41 17.60
N HIS A 119 -12.71 -7.42 18.44
CA HIS A 119 -11.80 -8.55 18.62
C HIS A 119 -11.69 -9.40 17.35
N ILE A 120 -12.82 -9.70 16.71
CA ILE A 120 -12.86 -10.46 15.45
C ILE A 120 -12.25 -9.65 14.32
N LEU A 121 -12.52 -8.34 14.29
CA LEU A 121 -11.87 -7.43 13.35
C LEU A 121 -10.35 -7.45 13.51
N SER A 122 -9.84 -7.33 14.74
CA SER A 122 -8.39 -7.38 15.02
C SER A 122 -7.78 -8.69 14.57
N LYS A 123 -8.35 -9.83 15.01
CA LYS A 123 -7.88 -11.17 14.62
C LYS A 123 -7.89 -11.38 13.10
N SER A 124 -8.91 -10.86 12.41
CA SER A 124 -9.02 -10.96 10.95
C SER A 124 -7.93 -10.15 10.25
N VAL A 125 -7.63 -8.95 10.75
CA VAL A 125 -6.54 -8.10 10.24
C VAL A 125 -5.18 -8.74 10.51
N GLU A 126 -4.96 -9.28 11.72
CA GLU A 126 -3.74 -9.99 12.10
C GLU A 126 -3.50 -11.20 11.18
N LEU A 127 -4.51 -12.04 10.97
CA LEU A 127 -4.44 -13.20 10.06
C LEU A 127 -4.04 -12.77 8.63
N MET A 128 -4.69 -11.73 8.09
CA MET A 128 -4.38 -11.24 6.75
C MET A 128 -2.95 -10.69 6.66
N ASN A 129 -2.49 -9.95 7.68
CA ASN A 129 -1.11 -9.46 7.72
C ASN A 129 -0.10 -10.60 7.77
N SER A 130 -0.32 -11.63 8.61
CA SER A 130 0.55 -12.80 8.66
C SER A 130 0.61 -13.55 7.32
N LEU A 131 -0.51 -13.64 6.59
CA LEU A 131 -0.53 -14.21 5.24
C LEU A 131 0.27 -13.35 4.25
N TYR A 132 0.16 -12.02 4.31
CA TYR A 132 0.95 -11.14 3.45
C TYR A 132 2.46 -11.24 3.74
N GLU A 133 2.85 -11.27 5.02
CA GLU A 133 4.26 -11.47 5.41
C GLU A 133 4.81 -12.81 4.92
N LEU A 134 4.00 -13.88 5.00
CA LEU A 134 4.36 -15.18 4.45
C LEU A 134 4.56 -15.11 2.93
N ILE A 135 3.64 -14.47 2.20
CA ILE A 135 3.74 -14.32 0.74
C ILE A 135 5.00 -13.53 0.35
N ILE A 136 5.30 -12.43 1.04
CA ILE A 136 6.51 -11.63 0.82
C ILE A 136 7.75 -12.49 1.05
N THR A 137 7.81 -13.20 2.18
CA THR A 137 8.93 -14.07 2.53
C THR A 137 9.14 -15.17 1.49
N LEU A 138 8.06 -15.78 1.01
CA LEU A 138 8.14 -16.82 -0.02
C LEU A 138 8.63 -16.29 -1.36
N ASN A 139 8.19 -15.09 -1.75
CA ASN A 139 8.67 -14.44 -2.96
C ASN A 139 10.16 -14.09 -2.84
N ASP A 140 10.63 -13.63 -1.69
CA ASP A 140 12.06 -13.39 -1.43
C ASP A 140 12.87 -14.68 -1.56
N ILE A 141 12.43 -15.77 -0.92
CA ILE A 141 13.10 -17.09 -1.03
C ILE A 141 13.11 -17.55 -2.49
N LYS A 142 11.99 -17.40 -3.21
CA LYS A 142 11.88 -17.81 -4.62
C LYS A 142 12.86 -17.03 -5.49
N ASN A 143 12.89 -15.71 -5.36
CA ASN A 143 13.81 -14.85 -6.11
C ASN A 143 15.28 -15.19 -5.84
N ASN A 144 15.62 -15.50 -4.58
CA ASN A 144 16.96 -15.91 -4.18
C ASN A 144 17.36 -17.29 -4.73
N LEU A 145 16.44 -18.25 -4.75
CA LEU A 145 16.73 -19.57 -5.34
C LEU A 145 16.89 -19.50 -6.85
N SER A 146 16.03 -18.73 -7.54
CA SER A 146 16.12 -18.53 -8.99
C SER A 146 17.43 -17.84 -9.39
N SER A 147 17.94 -16.90 -8.59
CA SER A 147 19.21 -16.21 -8.86
C SER A 147 20.42 -17.14 -8.72
N MET A 148 20.38 -18.08 -7.77
CA MET A 148 21.49 -19.01 -7.53
C MET A 148 21.51 -20.22 -8.50
N LYS A 149 20.44 -20.46 -9.28
CA LYS A 149 20.32 -21.57 -10.27
C LYS A 149 20.57 -22.98 -9.70
N ILE A 150 20.39 -23.20 -8.40
CA ILE A 150 20.95 -24.39 -7.74
C ILE A 150 20.05 -25.63 -7.91
N PHE A 151 18.70 -25.51 -7.91
CA PHE A 151 17.80 -26.68 -7.95
C PHE A 151 16.44 -26.44 -8.60
N TYR A 152 16.27 -26.84 -9.86
CA TYR A 152 15.00 -26.75 -10.61
C TYR A 152 13.80 -27.40 -9.90
N ARG A 153 14.00 -28.59 -9.32
CA ARG A 153 12.91 -29.29 -8.61
C ARG A 153 12.43 -28.53 -7.37
N THR A 154 13.34 -27.94 -6.62
CA THR A 154 13.03 -27.13 -5.43
C THR A 154 12.31 -25.84 -5.84
N GLU A 155 12.74 -25.19 -6.92
CA GLU A 155 12.09 -24.00 -7.47
C GLU A 155 10.65 -24.29 -7.90
N GLN A 156 10.40 -25.42 -8.57
CA GLN A 156 9.06 -25.86 -8.92
C GLN A 156 8.17 -26.09 -7.69
N GLN A 157 8.68 -26.83 -6.69
CA GLN A 157 7.94 -27.09 -5.46
C GLN A 157 7.61 -25.81 -4.70
N LEU A 158 8.56 -24.89 -4.60
CA LEU A 158 8.34 -23.58 -3.99
C LEU A 158 7.31 -22.76 -4.77
N SER A 159 7.37 -22.78 -6.11
CA SER A 159 6.38 -22.07 -6.93
C SER A 159 4.98 -22.60 -6.72
N ILE A 160 4.80 -23.92 -6.64
CA ILE A 160 3.49 -24.55 -6.34
C ILE A 160 3.02 -24.11 -4.95
N PHE A 161 3.92 -24.09 -3.96
CA PHE A 161 3.58 -23.64 -2.62
C PHE A 161 3.15 -22.17 -2.59
N CYS A 162 3.88 -21.27 -3.27
CA CYS A 162 3.52 -19.85 -3.39
C CYS A 162 2.13 -19.66 -4.02
N THR A 163 1.82 -20.41 -5.08
CA THR A 163 0.50 -20.39 -5.72
C THR A 163 -0.58 -20.80 -4.74
N ARG A 164 -0.40 -21.90 -4.00
CA ARG A 164 -1.38 -22.38 -3.01
C ARG A 164 -1.63 -21.37 -1.88
N ILE A 165 -0.59 -20.72 -1.37
CA ILE A 165 -0.74 -19.67 -0.35
C ILE A 165 -1.53 -18.48 -0.92
N SER A 166 -1.27 -18.10 -2.17
CA SER A 166 -2.02 -17.02 -2.84
C SER A 166 -3.50 -17.38 -3.04
N GLU A 167 -3.79 -18.64 -3.41
CA GLU A 167 -5.17 -19.15 -3.52
C GLU A 167 -5.90 -19.10 -2.18
N ILE A 168 -5.22 -19.47 -1.08
CA ILE A 168 -5.78 -19.38 0.28
C ILE A 168 -6.09 -17.92 0.66
N GLU A 169 -5.20 -16.96 0.34
CA GLU A 169 -5.44 -15.53 0.60
C GLU A 169 -6.70 -15.04 -0.13
N ILE A 170 -6.85 -15.41 -1.40
CA ILE A 170 -8.02 -15.06 -2.21
C ILE A 170 -9.30 -15.66 -1.62
N ASP A 171 -9.26 -16.93 -1.23
CA ASP A 171 -10.41 -17.64 -0.67
C ASP A 171 -10.86 -17.05 0.67
N ILE A 172 -9.91 -16.68 1.54
CA ILE A 172 -10.22 -16.00 2.81
C ILE A 172 -10.87 -14.65 2.52
N ARG A 173 -10.30 -13.85 1.61
CA ARG A 173 -10.88 -12.55 1.22
C ARG A 173 -12.28 -12.69 0.66
N ARG A 174 -12.52 -13.69 -0.19
CA ARG A 174 -13.86 -13.97 -0.74
C ARG A 174 -14.85 -14.28 0.38
N GLN A 175 -14.48 -15.17 1.30
CA GLN A 175 -15.34 -15.50 2.45
C GLN A 175 -15.64 -14.26 3.31
N MET A 176 -14.64 -13.41 3.57
CA MET A 176 -14.85 -12.15 4.30
C MET A 176 -15.81 -11.21 3.56
N MET A 177 -15.66 -11.05 2.24
CA MET A 177 -16.58 -10.22 1.43
C MET A 177 -18.03 -10.70 1.50
N GLU A 178 -18.26 -12.01 1.60
CA GLU A 178 -19.61 -12.57 1.73
C GLU A 178 -20.17 -12.47 3.16
N LEU A 179 -19.33 -12.64 4.18
CA LEU A 179 -19.75 -12.68 5.58
C LEU A 179 -19.97 -11.28 6.17
N LEU A 180 -19.11 -10.30 5.87
CA LEU A 180 -19.16 -8.97 6.48
C LEU A 180 -20.52 -8.25 6.26
N PRO A 181 -21.10 -8.24 5.05
CA PRO A 181 -22.43 -7.65 4.84
C PRO A 181 -23.53 -8.42 5.56
N LYS A 182 -23.44 -9.76 5.62
CA LYS A 182 -24.43 -10.61 6.27
C LYS A 182 -24.49 -10.39 7.78
N ILE A 183 -23.32 -10.27 8.42
CA ILE A 183 -23.17 -9.95 9.84
C ILE A 183 -23.71 -8.56 10.12
N ARG A 184 -23.30 -7.56 9.34
CA ARG A 184 -23.77 -6.18 9.50
C ARG A 184 -25.28 -6.03 9.31
N GLY A 185 -25.84 -6.76 8.35
CA GLY A 185 -27.27 -6.76 8.01
C GLY A 185 -28.11 -7.73 8.85
N THR A 186 -27.59 -8.26 9.96
CA THR A 186 -28.28 -9.14 10.91
C THR A 186 -28.81 -10.46 10.34
N SER A 187 -28.38 -10.83 9.14
CA SER A 187 -28.77 -12.10 8.48
C SER A 187 -27.93 -13.30 8.93
N LEU A 188 -26.82 -13.02 9.64
CA LEU A 188 -25.94 -14.01 10.22
C LEU A 188 -25.40 -13.49 11.55
N GLU A 189 -25.48 -14.30 12.61
CA GLU A 189 -24.86 -13.95 13.88
C GLU A 189 -23.34 -14.12 13.81
N GLU A 190 -22.63 -13.17 14.43
CA GLU A 190 -21.20 -13.24 14.60
C GLU A 190 -20.85 -14.25 15.70
N ARG A 191 -20.10 -15.30 15.35
CA ARG A 191 -19.66 -16.31 16.31
C ARG A 191 -18.28 -15.93 16.85
N THR A 192 -18.20 -15.67 18.14
CA THR A 192 -16.93 -15.46 18.83
C THR A 192 -16.32 -16.81 19.22
N CYS A 193 -15.06 -17.05 18.80
CA CYS A 193 -14.24 -18.16 19.29
C CYS A 193 -13.63 -17.84 20.65
#